data_AF-A0A497AQS2-F1
#
_entry.id   AF-A0A497AQS2-F1
#
_cell.length_a   1.000
_cell.length_b   1.000
_cell.length_c   1.000
_cell.angle_alpha   90.00
_cell.angle_beta   90.00
_cell.angle_gamma   90.00
#
_symmetry.space_group_name_H-M   'P 1'
#
loop_
_entity.id
_entity.type
_entity.pdbx_description
1 polymer ?
#
loop_
_entity_poly.entity_id
_entity_poly.type
_entity_poly.pdbx_seq_one_letter_code
_entity_poly.pdbx_strand_id
1 'polypeptide(L)'
;MAAEMERALAGPQRRKFLAAIPVEMGWFLVAFSLAIVILLAKFKPDPFGRILNFLLDGVLVTLAMTVTSFFFILLIGLIGGVGRLSKNSITYGISTLYVEVIRGVPLLVQLLFIWFALPQLLDILG
;
A
#
# COMPACT_ATOMS: atom_id res chain seq x y z
N MET A 1 -39.90 -2.35 19.04
CA MET A 1 -38.87 -3.03 19.84
C MET A 1 -37.48 -3.03 19.20
N ALA A 2 -37.18 -3.82 18.15
CA ALA A 2 -35.82 -3.84 17.56
C ALA A 2 -35.39 -2.48 16.96
N ALA A 3 -36.30 -1.79 16.25
CA ALA A 3 -36.05 -0.47 15.69
C ALA A 3 -35.89 0.65 16.74
N GLU A 4 -36.44 0.48 17.94
CA GLU A 4 -36.26 1.44 19.05
C GLU A 4 -34.92 1.23 19.74
N MET A 5 -34.45 -0.02 19.83
CA MET A 5 -33.14 -0.38 20.38
C MET A 5 -32.00 0.15 19.49
N GLU A 6 -32.17 0.11 18.16
CA GLU A 6 -31.22 0.70 17.21
C GLU A 6 -31.14 2.24 17.32
N ARG A 7 -32.28 2.91 17.48
CA ARG A 7 -32.36 4.37 17.68
C ARG A 7 -31.74 4.82 19.02
N ALA A 8 -31.85 4.00 20.06
CA ALA A 8 -31.23 4.27 21.36
C ALA A 8 -29.69 4.13 21.32
N LEU A 9 -29.16 3.19 20.54
CA LEU A 9 -27.72 3.00 20.36
C LEU A 9 -27.11 4.01 19.36
N ALA A 10 -27.89 4.54 18.42
CA ALA A 10 -27.45 5.52 17.42
C ALA A 10 -27.46 6.98 17.92
N GLY A 11 -27.57 7.22 19.22
CA GLY A 11 -27.64 8.56 19.80
C GLY A 11 -26.35 9.39 19.62
N PRO A 12 -26.44 10.74 19.65
CA PRO A 12 -25.30 11.67 19.52
C PRO A 12 -24.22 11.47 20.60
N GLN A 13 -24.58 10.79 21.69
CA GLN A 13 -23.68 10.31 22.74
C GLN A 13 -22.58 9.38 22.22
N ARG A 14 -22.91 8.41 21.34
CA ARG A 14 -21.94 7.46 20.76
C ARG A 14 -20.92 8.16 19.87
N ARG A 15 -21.36 9.15 19.09
CA ARG A 15 -20.47 9.99 18.25
C ARG A 15 -19.52 10.85 19.08
N LYS A 16 -19.98 11.41 20.21
CA LYS A 16 -19.14 12.18 21.13
C LYS A 16 -18.12 11.30 21.85
N PHE A 17 -18.50 10.09 22.26
CA PHE A 17 -17.58 9.11 22.87
C PHE A 17 -16.50 8.64 21.89
N LEU A 18 -16.87 8.35 20.65
CA LEU A 18 -15.90 7.96 19.60
C LEU A 18 -14.99 9.12 19.18
N ALA A 19 -15.49 10.36 19.23
CA ALA A 19 -14.69 11.57 18.98
C ALA A 19 -13.83 12.02 20.19
N ALA A 20 -14.12 11.49 21.39
CA ALA A 20 -13.39 11.80 22.63
C ALA A 20 -12.21 10.85 22.90
N ILE A 21 -12.02 9.82 22.06
CA ILE A 21 -10.76 9.07 22.03
C ILE A 21 -9.84 9.85 21.09
N PRO A 22 -8.91 10.68 21.59
CA PRO A 22 -7.99 11.36 20.71
C PRO A 22 -7.16 10.29 20.02
N VAL A 23 -7.14 10.30 18.69
CA VAL A 23 -6.28 9.41 17.88
C VAL A 23 -4.80 9.55 18.30
N GLU A 24 -4.44 10.69 18.88
CA GLU A 24 -3.19 10.98 19.57
C GLU A 24 -2.82 9.94 20.64
N MET A 25 -3.80 9.37 21.37
CA MET A 25 -3.57 8.30 22.35
C MET A 25 -3.01 7.02 21.70
N GLY A 26 -3.33 6.78 20.42
CA GLY A 26 -2.82 5.64 19.65
C GLY A 26 -1.33 5.73 19.40
N TRP A 27 -0.80 6.92 19.15
CA TRP A 27 0.64 7.14 18.95
C TRP A 27 1.44 6.89 20.22
N PHE A 28 0.91 7.25 21.39
CA PHE A 28 1.54 6.93 22.67
C PHE A 28 1.60 5.42 22.94
N LEU A 29 0.56 4.67 22.59
CA LEU A 29 0.55 3.21 22.72
C LEU A 29 1.58 2.55 21.79
N VAL A 30 1.71 3.04 20.57
CA VAL A 30 2.72 2.59 19.60
C VAL A 30 4.13 2.92 20.12
N ALA A 31 4.36 4.13 20.60
CA ALA A 31 5.67 4.52 21.15
C ALA A 31 6.04 3.69 22.40
N PHE A 32 5.07 3.43 23.28
CA PHE A 32 5.26 2.59 24.45
C PHE A 32 5.57 1.13 24.08
N SER A 33 4.86 0.57 23.09
CA SER A 33 5.13 -0.80 22.62
C SER A 33 6.50 -0.92 21.95
N LEU A 34 6.90 0.04 21.13
CA LEU A 34 8.23 0.13 20.55
C LEU A 34 9.32 0.26 21.63
N ALA A 35 9.11 1.14 22.61
CA ALA A 35 10.05 1.32 23.71
C ALA A 35 10.25 0.03 24.52
N ILE A 36 9.17 -0.70 24.80
CA ILE A 36 9.21 -2.02 25.46
C ILE A 36 9.98 -3.03 24.62
N VAL A 37 9.69 -3.14 23.32
CA VAL A 37 10.37 -4.10 22.42
C VAL A 37 11.86 -3.79 22.34
N ILE A 38 12.24 -2.52 22.23
CA ILE A 38 13.64 -2.08 22.18
C ILE A 38 14.34 -2.35 23.52
N LEU A 39 13.67 -2.09 24.64
CA LEU A 39 14.19 -2.36 25.98
C LEU A 39 14.43 -3.86 26.18
N LEU A 40 13.44 -4.69 25.84
CA LEU A 40 13.53 -6.15 25.97
C LEU A 40 14.61 -6.73 25.05
N ALA A 41 14.76 -6.22 23.83
CA ALA A 41 15.83 -6.63 22.93
C ALA A 41 17.24 -6.34 23.49
N LYS A 42 17.42 -5.28 24.29
CA LYS A 42 18.70 -4.97 24.95
C LYS A 42 18.97 -5.82 26.19
N PHE A 43 17.95 -6.12 27.00
CA PHE A 43 18.11 -6.82 28.27
C PHE A 43 18.06 -8.36 28.15
N LYS A 44 17.30 -8.90 27.20
CA LYS A 44 17.26 -10.34 26.85
C LYS A 44 17.19 -10.49 25.32
N PRO A 45 18.34 -10.64 24.64
CA PRO A 45 18.40 -10.56 23.17
C PRO A 45 17.66 -11.70 22.46
N ASP A 46 17.51 -12.88 23.06
CA ASP A 46 16.68 -13.95 22.53
C ASP A 46 15.27 -13.90 23.15
N PRO A 47 14.16 -13.86 22.36
CA PRO A 47 14.03 -13.91 20.89
C PRO A 47 13.88 -12.55 20.20
N PHE A 48 13.80 -11.44 20.93
CA PHE A 48 13.41 -10.12 20.40
C PHE A 48 14.42 -9.54 19.39
N GLY A 49 15.72 -9.77 19.59
CA GLY A 49 16.76 -9.32 18.65
C GLY A 49 16.64 -9.99 17.29
N ARG A 50 16.24 -11.28 17.25
CA ARG A 50 16.01 -12.01 15.99
C ARG A 50 14.82 -11.45 15.22
N ILE A 51 13.74 -11.10 15.93
CA ILE A 51 12.55 -10.48 15.32
C ILE A 51 12.91 -9.12 14.72
N LEU A 52 13.68 -8.30 15.43
CA LEU A 52 14.13 -6.99 14.92
C LEU A 52 14.98 -7.13 13.66
N ASN A 53 15.93 -8.08 13.63
CA ASN A 53 16.73 -8.33 12.43
C ASN A 53 15.88 -8.80 11.25
N PHE A 54 14.93 -9.72 11.48
CA PHE A 54 14.00 -10.18 10.44
C PHE A 54 13.13 -9.04 9.89
N LEU A 55 12.65 -8.15 10.76
CA LEU A 55 11.90 -6.96 10.34
C LEU A 55 12.78 -6.01 9.53
N LEU A 56 14.02 -5.79 9.95
CA LEU A 56 14.97 -4.95 9.20
C LEU A 56 15.25 -5.52 7.81
N ASP A 57 15.46 -6.83 7.69
CA ASP A 57 15.65 -7.49 6.39
C ASP A 57 14.42 -7.32 5.49
N GLY A 58 13.21 -7.51 6.03
CA GLY A 58 11.97 -7.28 5.28
C GLY A 58 11.79 -5.83 4.83
N VAL A 59 12.16 -4.86 5.68
CA VAL A 59 12.15 -3.44 5.34
C VAL A 59 13.16 -3.14 4.23
N LEU A 60 14.36 -3.69 4.30
CA LEU A 60 15.39 -3.51 3.26
C LEU A 60 14.93 -4.05 1.91
N VAL A 61 14.31 -5.24 1.88
CA VAL A 61 13.76 -5.82 0.65
C VAL A 61 12.63 -4.94 0.08
N THR A 62 11.73 -4.46 0.94
CA THR A 62 10.63 -3.57 0.52
C THR A 62 11.15 -2.26 -0.06
N LEU A 63 12.16 -1.66 0.58
CA LEU A 63 12.81 -0.44 0.09
C LEU A 63 13.51 -0.68 -1.25
N ALA A 64 14.29 -1.75 -1.37
CA ALA A 64 14.97 -2.11 -2.61
C ALA A 64 13.98 -2.33 -3.76
N MET A 65 12.89 -3.07 -3.52
CA MET A 65 11.83 -3.30 -4.51
C MET A 65 11.13 -1.98 -4.88
N THR A 66 10.81 -1.15 -3.89
CA THR A 66 10.12 0.13 -4.11
C THR A 66 10.97 1.07 -4.95
N VAL A 67 12.24 1.28 -4.59
CA VAL A 67 13.15 2.17 -5.32
C VAL A 67 13.36 1.69 -6.75
N THR A 68 13.61 0.38 -6.93
CA THR A 68 13.83 -0.20 -8.27
C THR A 68 12.58 -0.09 -9.13
N SER A 69 11.41 -0.44 -8.60
CA SER A 69 10.14 -0.35 -9.32
C SER A 69 9.79 1.10 -9.68
N PHE A 70 9.98 2.02 -8.73
CA PHE A 70 9.68 3.43 -8.93
C PHE A 70 10.56 4.05 -10.01
N PHE A 71 11.84 3.66 -10.07
CA PHE A 71 12.75 4.08 -11.14
C PHE A 71 12.22 3.69 -12.54
N PHE A 72 11.81 2.44 -12.74
CA PHE A 72 11.26 2.00 -14.03
C PHE A 72 9.90 2.64 -14.34
N ILE A 73 9.01 2.73 -13.35
CA ILE A 73 7.70 3.37 -13.50
C ILE A 73 7.87 4.84 -13.91
N LEU A 74 8.82 5.55 -13.31
CA LEU A 74 9.13 6.93 -13.67
C LEU A 74 9.63 7.04 -15.11
N LEU A 75 10.55 6.16 -15.54
CA LEU A 75 11.05 6.20 -16.93
C LEU A 75 9.94 5.98 -17.94
N ILE A 76 9.14 4.92 -17.77
CA ILE A 76 8.05 4.60 -18.71
C ILE A 76 6.94 5.67 -18.64
N GLY A 77 6.60 6.11 -17.44
CA GLY A 77 5.61 7.17 -17.21
C GLY A 77 6.04 8.51 -17.82
N LEU A 78 7.33 8.85 -17.75
CA LEU A 78 7.88 10.05 -18.38
C LEU A 78 7.80 9.96 -19.90
N ILE A 79 8.17 8.83 -20.50
CA ILE A 79 8.06 8.62 -21.96
C ILE A 79 6.59 8.75 -22.40
N GLY A 80 5.66 8.10 -21.69
CA GLY A 80 4.24 8.23 -21.95
C GLY A 80 3.73 9.67 -21.78
N GLY A 81 4.18 10.38 -20.75
CA GLY A 81 3.82 11.77 -20.50
C GLY A 81 4.31 12.74 -21.59
N VAL A 82 5.59 12.63 -21.97
CA VAL A 82 6.18 13.44 -23.04
C VAL A 82 5.56 13.12 -24.40
N GLY A 83 5.27 11.84 -24.67
CA GLY A 83 4.60 11.42 -25.91
C GLY A 83 3.22 12.06 -26.11
N ARG A 84 2.50 12.39 -25.02
CA ARG A 84 1.23 13.14 -25.08
C ARG A 84 1.38 14.61 -25.45
N LEU A 85 2.59 15.18 -25.42
CA LEU A 85 2.88 16.53 -25.92
C LEU A 85 3.24 16.53 -27.41
N SER A 86 3.36 15.36 -28.03
CA SER A 86 3.71 15.25 -29.44
C SER A 86 2.63 15.86 -30.33
N LYS A 87 3.06 16.60 -31.36
CA LYS A 87 2.17 17.12 -32.41
C LYS A 87 1.71 16.04 -33.39
N ASN A 88 2.36 14.87 -33.40
CA ASN A 88 1.99 13.75 -34.24
C ASN A 88 0.81 12.97 -33.61
N SER A 89 -0.31 12.89 -34.32
CA SER A 89 -1.53 12.21 -33.85
C SER A 89 -1.31 10.74 -33.46
N ILE A 90 -0.38 10.04 -34.12
CA ILE A 90 -0.11 8.62 -33.82
C ILE A 90 0.56 8.48 -32.44
N THR A 91 1.65 9.22 -32.21
CA THR A 91 2.37 9.21 -30.93
C THR A 91 1.47 9.70 -29.80
N TYR A 92 0.72 10.77 -30.04
CA TYR A 92 -0.27 11.29 -29.09
C TYR A 92 -1.31 10.23 -28.72
N GLY A 93 -1.87 9.53 -29.70
CA GLY A 93 -2.87 8.49 -29.50
C GLY A 93 -2.36 7.31 -28.69
N ILE A 94 -1.20 6.74 -29.08
CA ILE A 94 -0.59 5.59 -28.38
C ILE A 94 -0.24 5.96 -26.94
N SER A 95 0.40 7.10 -26.72
CA SER A 95 0.78 7.55 -25.37
C SER A 95 -0.44 7.84 -24.50
N THR A 96 -1.52 8.39 -25.08
CA THR A 96 -2.78 8.62 -24.35
C THR A 96 -3.43 7.32 -23.95
N LEU A 97 -3.57 6.36 -24.89
CA LEU A 97 -4.13 5.04 -24.62
C LEU A 97 -3.36 4.31 -23.51
N TYR A 98 -2.02 4.29 -23.60
CA TYR A 98 -1.17 3.67 -22.59
C TYR A 98 -1.41 4.26 -21.19
N VAL A 99 -1.37 5.60 -21.06
CA VAL A 99 -1.55 6.27 -19.77
C VAL A 99 -2.96 6.07 -19.22
N GLU A 100 -3.98 6.10 -20.08
CA GLU A 100 -5.38 5.89 -19.69
C GLU A 100 -5.63 4.47 -19.22
N VAL A 101 -5.09 3.45 -19.90
CA VAL A 101 -5.24 2.04 -19.48
C VAL A 101 -4.55 1.80 -18.13
N ILE A 102 -3.30 2.25 -17.98
CA ILE A 102 -2.54 2.03 -16.74
C ILE A 102 -3.18 2.72 -15.53
N ARG A 103 -3.80 3.89 -15.72
CA ARG A 103 -4.49 4.63 -14.65
C ARG A 103 -5.96 4.24 -14.48
N GLY A 104 -6.58 3.66 -15.51
CA GLY A 104 -7.97 3.24 -15.52
C GLY A 104 -8.19 1.85 -14.93
N VAL A 105 -7.19 0.96 -15.00
CA VAL A 105 -7.27 -0.38 -14.42
C VAL A 105 -6.85 -0.34 -12.94
N PRO A 106 -7.70 -0.77 -12.00
CA PRO A 106 -7.34 -0.83 -10.58
C PRO A 106 -6.07 -1.65 -10.36
N LEU A 107 -5.16 -1.18 -9.49
CA LEU A 107 -3.88 -1.87 -9.21
C LEU A 107 -4.09 -3.34 -8.81
N LEU A 108 -5.15 -3.61 -8.04
CA LEU A 108 -5.51 -4.97 -7.65
C LEU A 108 -5.75 -5.87 -8.88
N VAL A 109 -6.44 -5.38 -9.90
CA VAL A 109 -6.70 -6.15 -11.14
C VAL A 109 -5.39 -6.42 -11.88
N GLN A 110 -4.47 -5.46 -11.94
CA GLN A 110 -3.16 -5.66 -12.56
C GLN A 110 -2.36 -6.76 -11.84
N LEU A 111 -2.34 -6.74 -10.50
CA LEU A 111 -1.67 -7.75 -9.70
C LEU A 111 -2.32 -9.14 -9.86
N LEU A 112 -3.65 -9.21 -9.87
CA LEU A 112 -4.37 -10.46 -10.10
C LEU A 112 -4.09 -11.02 -11.50
N PHE A 113 -4.03 -10.17 -12.52
CA PHE A 113 -3.69 -10.60 -13.88
C PHE A 113 -2.26 -11.16 -13.94
N ILE A 114 -1.28 -10.47 -13.36
CA ILE A 114 0.12 -10.93 -13.33
C ILE A 114 0.26 -12.23 -12.54
N TRP A 115 -0.48 -12.40 -11.44
CA TRP A 115 -0.35 -13.59 -10.60
C TRP A 115 -1.12 -14.80 -11.15
N PHE A 116 -2.33 -14.61 -11.68
CA PHE A 116 -3.20 -15.71 -12.09
C PHE A 116 -3.23 -15.94 -13.61
N ALA A 117 -3.31 -14.88 -14.42
CA ALA A 117 -3.50 -15.01 -15.86
C ALA A 117 -2.19 -15.09 -16.64
N LEU A 118 -1.16 -14.35 -16.23
CA LEU A 118 0.12 -14.31 -16.92
C LEU A 118 0.84 -15.68 -16.95
N PRO A 119 0.89 -16.47 -15.86
CA PRO A 119 1.52 -17.80 -15.91
C PRO A 119 0.81 -18.74 -16.88
N GLN A 120 -0.53 -18.75 -16.87
CA GLN A 120 -1.34 -19.56 -17.79
C GLN A 120 -1.11 -19.17 -19.24
N LEU A 121 -0.98 -17.86 -19.52
CA LEU A 121 -0.66 -17.38 -20.87
C LEU A 121 0.73 -17.83 -21.32
N LEU A 122 1.73 -17.77 -20.41
CA LEU A 122 3.07 -18.24 -20.70
C LEU A 122 3.09 -19.75 -20.97
N ASP A 123 2.41 -20.55 -20.15
CA ASP A 123 2.32 -22.01 -20.33
C ASP A 123 1.70 -22.42 -21.68
N ILE A 124 0.75 -21.62 -22.20
CA ILE A 124 0.15 -21.83 -23.52
C ILE A 124 1.12 -21.48 -24.65
N LEU A 125 2.01 -20.50 -24.42
CA LEU A 125 2.98 -20.02 -25.41
C LEU A 125 4.28 -20.84 -25.43
N GLY A 126 4.55 -21.67 -24.40
CA GLY A 126 5.69 -22.58 -24.31
C GLY A 126 6.59 -22.27 -23.12
#